data_AF-A0A9P1CQ17-F1
#
_entry.id   AF-A0A9P1CQ17-F1
#
_cell.length_a   1.000
_cell.length_b   1.000
_cell.length_c   1.000
_cell.angle_alpha   90.00
_cell.angle_beta   90.00
_cell.angle_gamma   90.00
#
_symmetry.space_group_name_H-M   'P 1'
#
loop_
_entity.id
_entity.type
_entity.pdbx_description
1 polymer ?
#
loop_
_entity_poly.entity_id
_entity_poly.type
_entity_poly.pdbx_seq_one_letter_code
_entity_poly.pdbx_strand_id
1 'polypeptide(L)'
;MGQENSKVTQDHPVRMVPTTTTVNKAGLQSKWWNLQVSGAAPAPACLEGYGRQYAALFERHCGEHRKDHQRCMRKGKFDPLDMKTWYPVCGEPYEVETACAVSLLKEVDVRCRAQLDSAADAVGHGQAPNPKLTKQLESVGQCMAQLGADKHLKLTVDTAQAKERFRLSKQLLAR
;
A
#
# COMPACT_ATOMS: atom_id res chain seq x y z
N MET A 1 23.07 -28.16 24.21
CA MET A 1 22.26 -28.01 22.98
C MET A 1 21.10 -27.09 23.32
N GLY A 2 21.24 -25.77 23.09
CA GLY A 2 20.18 -24.80 23.35
C GLY A 2 19.48 -24.47 22.04
N GLN A 3 18.22 -24.88 21.90
CA GLN A 3 17.36 -24.41 20.83
C GLN A 3 17.00 -22.94 21.11
N GLU A 4 17.59 -22.03 20.34
CA GLU A 4 17.07 -20.67 20.24
C GLU A 4 15.69 -20.73 19.59
N ASN A 5 14.66 -20.50 20.42
CA ASN A 5 13.34 -20.10 19.96
C ASN A 5 13.48 -18.74 19.28
N SER A 6 13.77 -18.74 17.98
CA SER A 6 13.52 -17.60 17.11
C SER A 6 12.01 -17.35 17.10
N LYS A 7 11.55 -16.55 18.06
CA LYS A 7 10.34 -15.76 17.90
C LYS A 7 10.52 -15.04 16.58
N VAL A 8 9.79 -15.47 15.55
CA VAL A 8 9.56 -14.68 14.35
C VAL A 8 8.80 -13.45 14.83
N THR A 9 9.54 -12.43 15.27
CA THR A 9 9.01 -11.08 15.40
C THR A 9 8.46 -10.75 14.04
N GLN A 10 7.14 -10.53 14.02
CA GLN A 10 6.38 -10.25 12.83
C GLN A 10 6.85 -8.89 12.33
N ASP A 11 7.91 -8.90 11.52
CA ASP A 11 8.58 -7.67 11.10
C ASP A 11 7.60 -6.84 10.31
N HIS A 12 7.16 -5.76 10.94
CA HIS A 12 6.42 -4.70 10.27
C HIS A 12 7.25 -4.24 9.07
N PRO A 13 6.64 -4.05 7.89
CA PRO A 13 7.41 -3.64 6.73
C PRO A 13 8.07 -2.31 7.02
N VAL A 14 9.41 -2.31 7.08
CA VAL A 14 10.20 -1.09 7.34
C VAL A 14 10.07 -0.12 6.16
N ARG A 15 9.80 -0.65 4.96
CA ARG A 15 9.48 0.08 3.74
C ARG A 15 8.47 -0.72 2.93
N MET A 16 7.49 -0.05 2.34
CA MET A 16 6.54 -0.67 1.40
C MET A 16 6.10 0.33 0.34
N VAL A 17 5.66 -0.17 -0.80
CA VAL A 17 5.01 0.62 -1.84
C VAL A 17 3.57 0.11 -2.02
N PRO A 18 2.62 0.99 -2.40
CA PRO A 18 1.27 0.54 -2.77
C PRO A 18 1.33 -0.51 -3.89
N THR A 19 0.51 -1.55 -3.78
CA THR A 19 0.40 -2.55 -4.85
C THR A 19 -0.33 -1.97 -6.06
N THR A 20 -0.07 -2.51 -7.25
CA THR A 20 -0.79 -2.15 -8.49
C THR A 20 -2.30 -2.22 -8.32
N THR A 21 -2.80 -3.25 -7.62
CA THR A 21 -4.22 -3.40 -7.30
C THR A 21 -4.76 -2.21 -6.50
N THR A 22 -4.02 -1.75 -5.49
CA THR A 22 -4.42 -0.61 -4.65
C THR A 22 -4.43 0.68 -5.45
N VAL A 23 -3.39 0.91 -6.26
CA VAL A 23 -3.27 2.08 -7.14
C VAL A 23 -4.44 2.14 -8.12
N ASN A 24 -4.70 1.05 -8.84
CA ASN A 24 -5.76 1.00 -9.85
C ASN A 24 -7.17 1.16 -9.25
N LYS A 25 -7.40 0.62 -8.04
CA LYS A 25 -8.68 0.78 -7.33
C LYS A 25 -8.90 2.20 -6.79
N ALA A 26 -7.83 2.98 -6.59
CA ALA A 26 -7.92 4.24 -5.86
C ALA A 26 -8.33 5.45 -6.72
N GLY A 27 -8.22 5.38 -8.06
CA GLY A 27 -8.64 6.50 -8.93
C GLY A 27 -7.88 7.80 -8.64
N LEU A 28 -6.56 7.69 -8.54
CA LEU A 28 -5.67 8.75 -8.09
C LEU A 28 -5.44 9.81 -9.17
N GLN A 29 -5.16 11.05 -8.74
CA GLN A 29 -5.01 12.20 -9.63
C GLN A 29 -3.56 12.51 -9.98
N SER A 30 -2.60 12.17 -9.12
CA SER A 30 -1.19 12.40 -9.42
C SER A 30 -0.71 11.51 -10.57
N LYS A 31 0.13 12.09 -11.44
CA LYS A 31 0.79 11.37 -12.53
C LYS A 31 1.75 10.29 -12.03
N TRP A 32 2.29 10.46 -10.80
CA TRP A 32 3.29 9.56 -10.22
C TRP A 32 2.83 8.11 -10.20
N TRP A 33 1.58 7.86 -9.81
CA TRP A 33 1.08 6.51 -9.60
C TRP A 33 1.03 5.69 -10.90
N ASN A 34 0.73 6.34 -12.02
CA ASN A 34 0.77 5.69 -13.33
C ASN A 34 2.19 5.31 -13.72
N LEU A 35 3.19 6.12 -13.36
CA LEU A 35 4.60 5.80 -13.58
C LEU A 35 5.07 4.63 -12.72
N GLN A 36 4.58 4.52 -11.49
CA GLN A 36 4.86 3.36 -10.64
C GLN A 36 4.24 2.08 -11.20
N VAL A 37 2.97 2.14 -11.63
CA VAL A 37 2.28 0.96 -12.19
C VAL A 37 2.91 0.51 -13.50
N SER A 38 3.35 1.42 -14.36
CA SER A 38 4.02 1.09 -15.62
C SER A 38 5.48 0.67 -15.46
N GLY A 39 6.06 0.83 -14.26
CA GLY A 39 7.48 0.58 -14.00
C GLY A 39 8.42 1.68 -14.48
N ALA A 40 7.89 2.79 -15.01
CA ALA A 40 8.68 3.96 -15.39
C ALA A 40 9.33 4.65 -14.19
N ALA A 41 8.67 4.62 -13.02
CA ALA A 41 9.30 4.96 -11.74
C ALA A 41 9.89 3.68 -11.12
N PRO A 42 11.22 3.54 -11.02
CA PRO A 42 11.84 2.30 -10.56
C PRO A 42 11.57 2.07 -9.07
N ALA A 43 11.36 0.80 -8.68
CA ALA A 43 11.01 0.44 -7.30
C ALA A 43 11.98 1.00 -6.23
N PRO A 44 13.31 1.02 -6.43
CA PRO A 44 14.23 1.68 -5.49
C PRO A 44 13.89 3.16 -5.23
N ALA A 45 13.55 3.92 -6.28
CA ALA A 45 13.17 5.33 -6.14
C ALA A 45 11.87 5.51 -5.33
N CYS A 46 10.88 4.64 -5.55
CA CYS A 46 9.65 4.64 -4.74
C CYS A 46 9.93 4.33 -3.26
N LEU A 47 10.78 3.33 -3.00
CA LEU A 47 11.14 2.92 -1.64
C LEU A 47 11.96 3.99 -0.89
N GLU A 48 12.85 4.68 -1.59
CA GLU A 48 13.64 5.80 -1.05
C GLU A 48 12.79 7.05 -0.83
N GLY A 49 11.98 7.42 -1.82
CA GLY A 49 11.18 8.64 -1.77
C GLY A 49 10.12 8.62 -0.69
N TYR A 50 9.42 7.50 -0.51
CA TYR A 50 8.33 7.47 0.47
C TYR A 50 8.07 6.12 1.14
N GLY A 51 8.79 5.07 0.78
CA GLY A 51 8.45 3.71 1.20
C GLY A 51 8.37 3.52 2.72
N ARG A 52 9.24 4.20 3.49
CA ARG A 52 9.23 4.14 4.96
C ARG A 52 8.01 4.86 5.55
N GLN A 53 7.75 6.09 5.10
CA GLN A 53 6.66 6.93 5.59
C GLN A 53 5.31 6.31 5.25
N TYR A 54 5.18 5.76 4.04
CA TYR A 54 3.97 5.04 3.63
C TYR A 54 3.74 3.81 4.49
N ALA A 55 4.78 3.02 4.77
CA ALA A 55 4.65 1.86 5.64
C ALA A 55 4.19 2.22 7.06
N ALA A 56 4.72 3.30 7.63
CA ALA A 56 4.31 3.79 8.94
C ALA A 56 2.84 4.27 8.95
N LEU A 57 2.41 4.99 7.91
CA LEU A 57 1.01 5.40 7.74
C LEU A 57 0.08 4.20 7.59
N PHE A 58 0.47 3.23 6.77
CA PHE A 58 -0.27 2.00 6.55
C PHE A 58 -0.41 1.20 7.84
N GLU A 59 0.68 1.02 8.60
CA GLU A 59 0.63 0.32 9.88
C GLU A 59 -0.34 0.99 10.85
N ARG A 60 -0.23 2.32 10.99
CA ARG A 60 -1.05 3.09 11.92
C ARG A 60 -2.54 2.98 11.62
N HIS A 61 -2.92 3.01 10.35
CA HIS A 61 -4.32 3.13 9.95
C HIS A 61 -4.96 1.81 9.49
N CYS A 62 -4.18 0.93 8.86
CA CYS A 62 -4.65 -0.31 8.26
C CYS A 62 -4.05 -1.56 8.92
N GLY A 63 -3.17 -1.40 9.92
CA GLY A 63 -2.46 -2.50 10.56
C GLY A 63 -3.38 -3.54 11.21
N GLU A 64 -4.49 -3.12 11.84
CA GLU A 64 -5.46 -4.05 12.40
C GLU A 64 -6.15 -4.91 11.32
N HIS A 65 -6.56 -4.31 10.20
CA HIS A 65 -7.15 -5.05 9.09
C HIS A 65 -6.15 -6.04 8.47
N ARG A 66 -4.88 -5.64 8.33
CA ARG A 66 -3.81 -6.55 7.89
C ARG A 66 -3.63 -7.70 8.87
N LYS A 67 -3.67 -7.45 10.19
CA LYS A 67 -3.56 -8.52 11.21
C LYS A 67 -4.71 -9.51 11.09
N ASP A 68 -5.93 -9.06 10.85
CA ASP A 68 -7.10 -9.93 10.66
C ASP A 68 -6.95 -10.81 9.42
N HIS A 69 -6.55 -10.23 8.29
CA HIS A 69 -6.27 -10.99 7.07
C HIS A 69 -5.14 -12.00 7.28
N GLN A 70 -4.00 -11.59 7.85
CA GLN A 70 -2.87 -12.47 8.14
C GLN A 70 -3.25 -13.60 9.13
N ARG A 71 -4.09 -13.31 10.13
CA ARG A 71 -4.59 -14.31 11.08
C ARG A 71 -5.41 -15.37 10.36
N CYS A 72 -6.31 -14.98 9.46
CA CYS A 72 -7.09 -15.90 8.65
C CYS A 72 -6.18 -16.79 7.79
N MET A 73 -5.25 -16.17 7.05
CA MET A 73 -4.30 -16.87 6.18
C MET A 73 -3.47 -17.92 6.94
N ARG A 74 -2.93 -17.54 8.10
CA ARG A 74 -2.12 -18.44 8.95
C ARG A 74 -2.95 -19.58 9.54
N LYS A 75 -4.17 -19.28 10.02
CA LYS A 75 -5.05 -20.31 10.60
C LYS A 75 -5.43 -21.36 9.56
N GLY A 76 -5.67 -20.94 8.32
CA GLY A 76 -5.96 -21.84 7.20
C GLY A 76 -4.73 -22.48 6.55
N LYS A 77 -3.52 -22.07 6.94
CA LYS A 77 -2.24 -22.45 6.29
C LYS A 77 -2.29 -22.30 4.77
N PHE A 78 -2.92 -21.22 4.31
CA PHE A 78 -3.11 -20.97 2.90
C PHE A 78 -1.80 -20.49 2.25
N ASP A 79 -1.57 -20.91 1.00
CA ASP A 79 -0.54 -20.32 0.14
C ASP A 79 -1.03 -18.94 -0.32
N PRO A 80 -0.34 -17.83 -0.01
CA PRO A 80 -0.72 -16.49 -0.47
C PRO A 80 -0.82 -16.36 -2.00
N LEU A 81 -0.11 -17.19 -2.76
CA LEU A 81 -0.14 -17.19 -4.22
C LEU A 81 -1.35 -17.95 -4.80
N ASP A 82 -1.96 -18.85 -4.03
CA ASP A 82 -3.15 -19.61 -4.44
C ASP A 82 -4.44 -18.90 -4.02
N MET A 83 -4.71 -17.77 -4.68
CA MET A 83 -5.89 -16.93 -4.43
C MET A 83 -7.21 -17.68 -4.57
N LYS A 84 -7.30 -18.68 -5.46
CA LYS A 84 -8.52 -19.46 -5.65
C LYS A 84 -8.92 -20.22 -4.40
N THR A 85 -7.94 -20.73 -3.66
CA THR A 85 -8.16 -21.51 -2.43
C THR A 85 -8.44 -20.61 -1.23
N TRP A 86 -7.67 -19.54 -1.03
CA TRP A 86 -7.77 -18.75 0.19
C TRP A 86 -8.83 -17.65 0.13
N TYR A 87 -9.06 -17.04 -1.03
CA TYR A 87 -9.96 -15.90 -1.14
C TYR A 87 -11.41 -16.21 -0.72
N PRO A 88 -12.02 -17.37 -1.06
CA PRO A 88 -13.37 -17.70 -0.58
C PRO A 88 -13.52 -17.77 0.96
N VAL A 89 -12.41 -17.94 1.68
CA VAL A 89 -12.33 -18.07 3.14
C VAL A 89 -11.85 -16.79 3.81
N CYS A 90 -10.79 -16.18 3.30
CA CYS A 90 -10.11 -15.01 3.88
C CYS A 90 -10.27 -13.72 3.05
N GLY A 91 -11.15 -13.73 2.04
CA GLY A 91 -11.34 -12.60 1.13
C GLY A 91 -12.00 -11.38 1.78
N GLU A 92 -12.91 -11.56 2.75
CA GLU A 92 -13.52 -10.42 3.46
C GLU A 92 -12.47 -9.54 4.17
N PRO A 93 -11.62 -10.06 5.07
CA PRO A 93 -10.61 -9.23 5.72
C PRO A 93 -9.58 -8.67 4.72
N TYR A 94 -9.27 -9.39 3.64
CA TYR A 94 -8.43 -8.88 2.56
C TYR A 94 -9.06 -7.67 1.82
N GLU A 95 -10.36 -7.72 1.49
CA GLU A 95 -11.04 -6.59 0.84
C GLU A 95 -11.14 -5.38 1.77
N VAL A 96 -11.28 -5.59 3.08
CA VAL A 96 -11.28 -4.50 4.07
C VAL A 96 -9.88 -3.87 4.21
N GLU A 97 -8.83 -4.69 4.30
CA GLU A 97 -7.43 -4.21 4.27
C GLU A 97 -7.18 -3.39 2.99
N THR A 98 -7.60 -3.92 1.83
CA THR A 98 -7.47 -3.25 0.53
C THR A 98 -8.24 -1.93 0.49
N ALA A 99 -9.46 -1.89 1.03
CA ALA A 99 -10.25 -0.66 1.10
C ALA A 99 -9.59 0.41 1.97
N CYS A 100 -8.97 0.01 3.08
CA CYS A 100 -8.20 0.91 3.92
C CYS A 100 -6.97 1.45 3.18
N ALA A 101 -6.21 0.57 2.51
CA ALA A 101 -5.06 0.94 1.70
C ALA A 101 -5.42 1.95 0.59
N VAL A 102 -6.54 1.71 -0.11
CA VAL A 102 -7.09 2.62 -1.13
C VAL A 102 -7.43 3.98 -0.53
N SER A 103 -8.09 4.00 0.63
CA SER A 103 -8.51 5.24 1.30
C SER A 103 -7.29 6.05 1.78
N LEU A 104 -6.29 5.37 2.34
CA LEU A 104 -5.02 6.00 2.71
C LEU A 104 -4.32 6.59 1.48
N LEU A 105 -4.27 5.83 0.38
CA LEU A 105 -3.60 6.26 -0.84
C LEU A 105 -4.25 7.49 -1.47
N LYS A 106 -5.59 7.59 -1.40
CA LYS A 106 -6.32 8.81 -1.79
C LYS A 106 -5.92 10.03 -0.96
N GLU A 107 -5.81 9.88 0.36
CA GLU A 107 -5.36 10.98 1.23
C GLU A 107 -3.92 11.40 0.93
N VAL A 108 -3.03 10.42 0.70
CA VAL A 108 -1.64 10.71 0.28
C VAL A 108 -1.62 11.46 -1.04
N ASP A 109 -2.38 10.99 -2.03
CA ASP A 109 -2.47 11.61 -3.35
C ASP A 109 -2.99 13.05 -3.27
N VAL A 110 -4.07 13.30 -2.53
CA VAL A 110 -4.64 14.64 -2.38
C VAL A 110 -3.66 15.59 -1.69
N ARG A 111 -3.03 15.15 -0.59
CA ARG A 111 -2.23 16.03 0.27
C ARG A 111 -0.80 16.23 -0.22
N CYS A 112 -0.25 15.23 -0.91
CA CYS A 112 1.12 15.28 -1.46
C CYS A 112 1.16 15.39 -2.98
N ARG A 113 0.04 15.73 -3.63
CA ARG A 113 -0.10 15.79 -5.08
C ARG A 113 1.01 16.59 -5.75
N ALA A 114 1.27 17.80 -5.26
CA ALA A 114 2.21 18.72 -5.89
C ALA A 114 3.64 18.15 -5.91
N GLN A 115 4.06 17.51 -4.82
CA GLN A 115 5.35 16.85 -4.69
C GLN A 115 5.43 15.61 -5.57
N LEU A 116 4.36 14.80 -5.60
CA LEU A 116 4.27 13.61 -6.44
C LEU A 116 4.34 13.97 -7.94
N ASP A 117 3.59 14.98 -8.37
CA ASP A 117 3.61 15.45 -9.76
C ASP A 117 4.98 16.05 -10.14
N SER A 118 5.62 16.78 -9.22
CA SER A 118 6.98 17.30 -9.44
C SER A 118 8.02 16.18 -9.60
N ALA A 119 7.90 15.11 -8.81
CA ALA A 119 8.72 13.92 -8.95
C ALA A 119 8.43 13.18 -10.26
N ALA A 120 7.16 13.10 -10.67
CA ALA A 120 6.75 12.47 -11.92
C ALA A 120 7.34 13.20 -13.14
N ASP A 121 7.28 14.52 -13.15
CA ASP A 121 7.88 15.33 -14.22
C ASP A 121 9.41 15.12 -14.26
N ALA A 122 10.08 14.94 -13.10
CA ALA A 122 11.51 14.66 -13.05
C ALA A 122 11.91 13.28 -13.63
N VAL A 123 11.03 12.27 -13.53
CA VAL A 123 11.23 10.95 -14.17
C VAL A 123 11.22 11.07 -15.70
N GLY A 124 10.33 11.92 -16.26
CA GLY A 124 10.21 12.12 -17.70
C GLY A 124 11.42 12.80 -18.37
N HIS A 125 12.34 13.38 -17.59
CA HIS A 125 13.47 14.17 -18.09
C HIS A 125 14.84 13.45 -18.07
N GLY A 126 14.90 12.13 -17.82
CA GLY A 126 16.12 11.34 -18.06
C GLY A 126 16.34 10.17 -17.09
N GLN A 127 16.92 9.08 -17.61
CA GLN A 127 17.37 7.92 -16.82
C GLN A 127 18.59 8.25 -15.94
N ALA A 128 18.72 7.52 -14.84
CA ALA A 128 19.60 7.78 -13.70
C ALA A 128 21.11 7.91 -14.02
N PRO A 129 21.89 8.62 -13.16
CA PRO A 129 21.46 9.33 -11.95
C PRO A 129 20.99 10.76 -12.29
N ASN A 130 19.73 11.06 -11.99
CA ASN A 130 19.16 12.39 -12.16
C ASN A 130 19.06 13.09 -10.79
N PRO A 131 19.98 14.02 -10.44
CA PRO A 131 19.97 14.70 -9.14
C PRO A 131 18.67 15.49 -8.91
N LYS A 132 17.97 15.88 -9.98
CA LYS A 132 16.64 16.49 -9.89
C LYS A 132 15.63 15.51 -9.31
N LEU A 133 15.64 14.24 -9.75
CA LEU A 133 14.72 13.22 -9.25
C LEU A 133 14.94 12.95 -7.77
N THR A 134 16.19 12.79 -7.33
CA THR A 134 16.52 12.60 -5.90
C THR A 134 15.93 13.71 -5.03
N LYS A 135 16.13 14.97 -5.41
CA LYS A 135 15.57 16.12 -4.68
C LYS A 135 14.03 16.11 -4.65
N GLN A 136 13.38 15.71 -5.74
CA GLN A 136 11.91 15.62 -5.75
C GLN A 136 11.40 14.46 -4.87
N LEU A 137 12.09 13.33 -4.86
CA LEU A 137 11.76 12.20 -3.99
C LEU A 137 11.90 12.56 -2.51
N GLU A 138 12.93 13.32 -2.13
CA GLU A 138 13.06 13.86 -0.78
C GLU A 138 11.86 14.75 -0.40
N SER A 139 11.40 15.60 -1.33
CA SER A 139 10.20 16.44 -1.13
C SER A 139 8.94 15.60 -0.91
N VAL A 140 8.75 14.51 -1.67
CA VAL A 140 7.67 13.55 -1.44
C VAL A 140 7.78 12.94 -0.05
N GLY A 141 8.96 12.50 0.35
CA GLY A 141 9.22 11.92 1.67
C GLY A 141 8.93 12.87 2.81
N GLN A 142 9.27 14.16 2.67
CA GLN A 142 8.93 15.21 3.63
C GLN A 142 7.43 15.43 3.74
N CYS A 143 6.72 15.50 2.60
CA CYS A 143 5.26 15.62 2.63
C CYS A 143 4.60 14.43 3.35
N MET A 144 5.05 13.21 3.06
CA MET A 144 4.51 12.02 3.72
C MET A 144 4.87 11.93 5.20
N ALA A 145 6.03 12.45 5.60
CA ALA A 145 6.38 12.59 7.01
C ALA A 145 5.46 13.59 7.74
N GLN A 146 5.13 14.72 7.10
CA GLN A 146 4.17 15.69 7.63
C GLN A 146 2.77 15.08 7.78
N LEU A 147 2.32 14.33 6.76
CA LEU A 147 1.07 13.57 6.83
C LEU A 147 1.09 12.51 7.94
N GLY A 148 2.24 11.87 8.16
CA GLY A 148 2.49 10.97 9.29
C GLY A 148 2.36 11.66 10.65
N ALA A 149 2.80 12.91 10.76
CA ALA A 149 2.68 13.69 12.00
C ALA A 149 1.26 14.24 12.25
N ASP A 150 0.42 14.32 11.22
CA ASP A 150 -0.97 14.78 11.35
C ASP A 150 -1.82 13.77 12.16
N LYS A 151 -2.21 14.18 13.37
CA LYS A 151 -3.08 13.40 14.26
C LYS A 151 -4.55 13.45 13.86
N HIS A 152 -4.93 14.37 12.96
CA HIS A 152 -6.29 14.57 12.49
C HIS A 152 -6.57 13.87 11.15
N LEU A 153 -5.60 13.12 10.62
CA LEU A 153 -5.81 12.27 9.46
C LEU A 153 -6.84 11.18 9.80
N LYS A 154 -8.07 11.35 9.31
CA LYS A 154 -9.16 10.38 9.43
C LYS A 154 -9.36 9.69 8.10
N LEU A 155 -9.13 8.38 8.06
CA LEU A 155 -9.47 7.58 6.89
C LEU A 155 -10.94 7.16 6.96
N THR A 156 -11.69 7.45 5.91
CA THR A 156 -13.05 6.90 5.75
C THR A 156 -12.95 5.60 4.97
N VAL A 157 -12.94 4.47 5.69
CA VAL A 157 -12.89 3.14 5.07
C VAL A 157 -14.32 2.63 4.86
N ASP A 158 -14.73 2.49 3.60
CA ASP A 158 -16.03 1.90 3.27
C ASP A 158 -15.99 0.37 3.41
N THR A 159 -16.16 -0.10 4.65
CA THR A 159 -16.18 -1.52 4.98
C THR A 159 -17.40 -2.22 4.38
N ALA A 160 -18.52 -1.52 4.19
CA ALA A 160 -19.73 -2.12 3.64
C ALA A 160 -19.52 -2.47 2.16
N GLN A 161 -18.98 -1.54 1.38
CA GLN A 161 -18.61 -1.80 -0.01
C GLN A 161 -17.52 -2.87 -0.14
N ALA A 162 -16.55 -2.92 0.78
CA ALA A 162 -15.53 -3.97 0.80
C ALA A 162 -16.14 -5.37 0.98
N LYS A 163 -17.08 -5.52 1.92
CA LYS A 163 -17.81 -6.77 2.15
C LYS A 163 -18.68 -7.15 0.96
N GLU A 164 -19.33 -6.18 0.33
CA GLU A 164 -20.16 -6.42 -0.85
C GLU A 164 -19.31 -6.87 -2.05
N ARG A 165 -18.12 -6.28 -2.26
CA ARG A 165 -17.16 -6.75 -3.27
C ARG A 165 -16.76 -8.21 -3.02
N PHE A 166 -16.45 -8.56 -1.77
CA PHE A 166 -16.14 -9.96 -1.42
C PHE A 166 -17.32 -10.89 -1.74
N ARG A 167 -18.54 -10.50 -1.36
CA ARG A 167 -19.76 -11.28 -1.63
C ARG A 167 -19.93 -11.56 -3.11
N LEU A 168 -19.79 -10.55 -3.96
CA LEU A 168 -19.89 -10.67 -5.42
C LEU A 168 -18.77 -11.55 -5.99
N SER A 169 -17.52 -11.31 -5.61
CA SER A 169 -16.37 -12.10 -6.07
C SER A 169 -16.48 -13.57 -5.67
N LYS A 170 -16.93 -13.86 -4.45
CA LYS A 170 -17.14 -15.23 -3.98
C LYS A 170 -18.22 -15.96 -4.80
N GLN A 171 -19.30 -15.27 -5.17
CA GLN A 171 -20.34 -15.85 -6.04
C GLN A 171 -19.82 -16.20 -7.43
N LEU A 172 -18.87 -15.43 -7.96
CA LEU A 172 -18.24 -15.70 -9.25
C LEU A 172 -17.27 -16.88 -9.19
N LEU A 173 -16.54 -17.04 -8.08
CA LEU A 173 -15.59 -18.16 -7.89
C LEU A 173 -16.27 -19.52 -7.61
N ALA A 174 -17.53 -19.51 -7.22
CA ALA A 174 -18.32 -20.71 -6.95
C ALA A 174 -19.01 -21.30 -8.19
N ARG A 175 -18.85 -20.66 -9.36
CA ARG A 175 -19.33 -21.13 -10.66
C ARG A 175 -18.21 -21.85 -11.40
#